data_AF-A0A165YDW6-F1
#
_entry.id   AF-A0A165YDW6-F1
#
_cell.length_a   1.000
_cell.length_b   1.000
_cell.length_c   1.000
_cell.angle_alpha   90.00
_cell.angle_beta   90.00
_cell.angle_gamma   90.00
#
_symmetry.space_group_name_H-M   'P 1'
#
loop_
_entity.id
_entity.type
_entity.pdbx_description
1 polymer ?
#
loop_
_entity_poly.entity_id
_entity_poly.type
_entity_poly.pdbx_seq_one_letter_code
_entity_poly.pdbx_strand_id
1 'polypeptide(L)'
;IFRWLAIPWLQTELDAWQNLQNMTARRANKQKILPHGPPALILEHPDQYDTVDFKVNVPPALFDDVENELCPPDNVIFQLVPPAFEIHITRIFHEELGLVREDVNEDSLWDIYRKVLDRFR
;
A
#
# COMPACT_ATOMS: atom_id res chain seq x y z
N ILE A 1 3.05 14.18 -13.08
CA ILE A 1 3.62 14.66 -11.80
C ILE A 1 2.77 14.18 -10.63
N PHE A 2 1.51 14.65 -10.48
CA PHE A 2 0.68 14.31 -9.31
C PHE A 2 0.55 12.80 -9.07
N ARG A 3 0.16 12.01 -10.09
CA ARG A 3 0.04 10.56 -9.97
C ARG A 3 1.33 9.86 -9.53
N TRP A 4 2.48 10.31 -10.02
CA TRP A 4 3.78 9.74 -9.70
C TRP A 4 4.24 10.08 -8.27
N LEU A 5 3.88 11.27 -7.77
CA LEU A 5 4.28 11.73 -6.44
C LEU A 5 3.30 11.29 -5.35
N ALA A 6 2.01 11.55 -5.54
CA ALA A 6 0.99 11.42 -4.51
C ALA A 6 0.50 9.99 -4.30
N ILE A 7 0.40 9.16 -5.36
CA ILE A 7 -0.13 7.80 -5.23
C ILE A 7 0.80 6.91 -4.39
N PRO A 8 2.12 6.88 -4.61
CA PRO A 8 3.01 6.09 -3.76
C PRO A 8 3.00 6.55 -2.29
N TRP A 9 3.01 7.87 -2.05
CA TRP A 9 2.89 8.41 -0.69
C TRP A 9 1.57 7.98 -0.03
N LEU A 10 0.44 8.13 -0.72
CA LEU A 10 -0.86 7.71 -0.21
C LEU A 10 -0.89 6.21 0.07
N GLN A 11 -0.27 5.38 -0.78
CA GLN A 11 -0.16 3.94 -0.54
C GLN A 11 0.59 3.66 0.76
N THR A 12 1.72 4.34 1.00
CA THR A 12 2.49 4.18 2.26
C THR A 12 1.65 4.57 3.49
N GLU A 13 0.86 5.64 3.42
CA GLU A 13 -0.05 6.03 4.51
C GLU A 13 -1.16 4.99 4.74
N LEU A 14 -1.73 4.44 3.67
CA LEU A 14 -2.74 3.40 3.74
C LEU A 14 -2.17 2.10 4.31
N ASP A 15 -0.95 1.72 3.93
CA ASP A 15 -0.26 0.54 4.46
C ASP A 15 0.02 0.70 5.96
N ALA A 16 0.45 1.90 6.38
CA ALA A 16 0.64 2.23 7.79
C ALA A 16 -0.67 2.15 8.57
N TRP A 17 -1.76 2.69 8.01
CA TRP A 17 -3.09 2.59 8.60
C TRP A 17 -3.58 1.14 8.69
N GLN A 18 -3.42 0.34 7.63
CA GLN A 18 -3.77 -1.08 7.61
C GLN A 18 -3.01 -1.82 8.72
N ASN A 19 -1.70 -1.58 8.84
CA ASN A 19 -0.88 -2.19 9.88
C ASN A 19 -1.41 -1.80 11.28
N LEU A 20 -1.67 -0.52 11.53
CA LEU A 20 -2.24 -0.05 12.78
C LEU A 20 -3.57 -0.76 13.10
N GLN A 21 -4.48 -0.86 12.12
CA GLN A 21 -5.77 -1.54 12.32
C GLN A 21 -5.61 -3.03 12.61
N ASN A 22 -4.69 -3.71 11.92
CA ASN A 22 -4.44 -5.13 12.09
C ASN A 22 -3.71 -5.46 13.40
N MET A 23 -2.94 -4.52 13.93
CA MET A 23 -2.23 -4.64 15.21
C MET A 23 -3.04 -4.14 16.42
N THR A 24 -4.11 -3.38 16.19
CA THR A 24 -4.94 -2.87 17.28
C THR A 24 -5.97 -3.92 17.71
N ALA A 25 -5.96 -4.29 19.00
CA ALA A 25 -6.97 -5.15 19.58
C ALA A 25 -8.34 -4.43 19.59
N ARG A 26 -9.35 -5.07 18.99
CA ARG A 26 -10.72 -4.53 19.00
C ARG A 26 -11.35 -4.70 20.38
N ARG A 27 -12.26 -3.78 20.76
CA ARG A 27 -13.05 -3.91 21.99
C ARG A 27 -13.79 -5.26 21.98
N ALA A 28 -13.59 -6.04 23.04
CA ALA A 28 -14.26 -7.33 23.21
C ALA A 28 -15.79 -7.14 23.20
N ASN A 29 -16.48 -7.99 22.43
CA ASN A 29 -17.93 -8.03 22.38
C ASN A 29 -18.41 -9.39 22.89
N LYS A 30 -19.10 -9.40 24.04
CA LYS A 30 -19.61 -10.61 24.70
C LYS A 30 -20.66 -11.37 23.89
N GLN A 31 -21.27 -10.72 22.88
CA GLN A 31 -22.25 -11.35 21.99
C GLN A 31 -21.60 -12.06 20.80
N LYS A 32 -20.28 -11.96 20.64
CA LYS A 32 -19.56 -12.46 19.47
C LYS A 32 -18.60 -13.57 19.87
N ILE A 33 -18.71 -14.71 19.23
CA ILE A 33 -17.87 -15.91 19.45
C ILE A 33 -16.47 -15.82 18.80
N LEU A 34 -16.12 -14.70 18.14
CA LEU A 34 -14.82 -14.58 17.47
C LEU A 34 -13.70 -14.29 18.48
N PRO A 35 -12.48 -14.76 18.19
CA PRO A 35 -11.32 -14.52 19.04
C PRO A 35 -11.07 -13.04 19.32
N HIS A 36 -10.55 -12.77 20.52
CA HIS A 36 -10.32 -11.42 21.03
C HIS A 36 -8.83 -11.11 21.07
N GLY A 37 -8.42 -10.07 20.36
CA GLY A 37 -7.01 -9.69 20.26
C GLY A 37 -6.73 -8.94 18.96
N PRO A 38 -5.46 -8.57 18.72
CA PRO A 38 -5.01 -8.02 17.45
C PRO A 38 -5.22 -9.03 16.31
N PRO A 39 -5.92 -8.66 15.22
CA PRO A 39 -6.13 -9.55 14.08
C PRO A 39 -4.86 -10.21 13.52
N ALA A 40 -3.76 -9.47 13.39
CA ALA A 40 -2.50 -10.00 12.89
C ALA A 40 -1.94 -11.11 13.79
N LEU A 41 -1.92 -10.88 15.11
CA LEU A 41 -1.42 -11.87 16.07
C LEU A 41 -2.32 -13.10 16.19
N ILE A 42 -3.64 -12.92 16.07
CA ILE A 42 -4.59 -14.04 16.01
C ILE A 42 -4.33 -14.92 14.78
N LEU A 43 -3.99 -14.30 13.64
CA LEU A 43 -3.69 -15.03 12.41
C LEU A 43 -2.38 -15.80 12.50
N GLU A 44 -1.34 -15.20 13.08
CA GLU A 44 0.00 -15.78 13.23
C GLU A 44 0.08 -16.85 14.33
N HIS A 45 -0.62 -16.63 15.44
CA HIS A 45 -0.58 -17.48 16.64
C HIS A 45 -2.00 -17.86 17.10
N PRO A 46 -2.79 -18.58 16.29
CA PRO A 46 -4.18 -18.91 16.60
C PRO A 46 -4.36 -19.77 17.85
N ASP A 47 -3.31 -20.50 18.25
CA ASP A 47 -3.25 -21.32 19.47
C ASP A 47 -3.32 -20.51 20.76
N GLN A 48 -2.97 -19.22 20.72
CA GLN A 48 -2.93 -18.33 21.88
C GLN A 48 -4.26 -17.60 22.15
N TYR A 49 -5.25 -17.72 21.25
CA TYR A 49 -6.45 -16.88 21.26
C TYR A 49 -7.78 -17.65 21.21
N ASP A 50 -7.79 -18.91 21.66
CA ASP A 50 -9.00 -19.78 21.70
C ASP A 50 -9.81 -19.74 20.39
N THR A 51 -9.09 -19.82 19.27
CA THR A 51 -9.67 -19.66 17.93
C THR A 51 -10.31 -20.96 17.42
N VAL A 52 -11.29 -20.83 16.53
CA VAL A 52 -11.83 -21.94 15.74
C VAL A 52 -11.60 -21.63 14.27
N ASP A 53 -11.03 -22.57 13.53
CA ASP A 53 -10.73 -22.38 12.11
C ASP A 53 -11.99 -22.58 11.26
N PHE A 54 -12.41 -21.51 10.58
CA PHE A 54 -13.54 -21.51 9.63
C PHE A 54 -13.07 -21.27 8.19
N LYS A 55 -11.77 -21.38 7.92
CA LYS A 55 -11.20 -21.12 6.59
C LYS A 55 -11.74 -22.12 5.56
N VAL A 56 -12.06 -21.60 4.39
CA VAL A 56 -12.20 -22.41 3.18
C VAL A 56 -10.80 -22.50 2.57
N ASN A 57 -10.23 -23.71 2.57
CA ASN A 57 -8.90 -23.93 2.01
C ASN A 57 -8.97 -23.82 0.49
N VAL A 58 -8.48 -22.71 -0.05
CA VAL A 58 -8.30 -22.49 -1.47
C VAL A 58 -6.82 -22.69 -1.83
N PRO A 59 -6.48 -23.49 -2.85
CA PRO A 59 -5.10 -23.65 -3.27
C PRO A 59 -4.46 -22.30 -3.67
N PRO A 60 -3.23 -21.98 -3.24
CA PRO A 60 -2.56 -20.74 -3.60
C PRO A 60 -2.47 -20.51 -5.12
N ALA A 61 -2.21 -21.58 -5.88
CA ALA A 61 -2.13 -21.53 -7.34
C ALA A 61 -3.41 -20.98 -8.01
N LEU A 62 -4.58 -21.16 -7.39
CA LEU A 62 -5.82 -20.61 -7.95
C LEU A 62 -5.85 -19.08 -7.88
N PHE A 63 -5.23 -18.48 -6.86
CA PHE A 63 -5.10 -17.03 -6.77
C PHE A 63 -4.17 -16.52 -7.86
N ASP A 64 -3.03 -17.19 -8.08
CA ASP A 64 -2.09 -16.85 -9.15
C ASP A 64 -2.76 -16.95 -10.53
N ASP A 65 -3.55 -18.00 -10.76
CA ASP A 65 -4.29 -18.19 -12.02
C ASP A 65 -5.30 -17.06 -12.27
N VAL A 66 -6.08 -16.71 -11.24
CA VAL A 66 -7.09 -15.63 -11.32
C VAL A 66 -6.42 -14.25 -11.47
N GLU A 67 -5.32 -14.01 -10.78
CA GLU A 67 -4.56 -12.77 -10.89
C GLU A 67 -3.97 -12.62 -12.29
N ASN A 68 -3.39 -13.68 -12.86
CA ASN A 68 -2.88 -13.67 -14.23
C ASN A 68 -4.00 -13.48 -15.27
N GLU A 69 -5.19 -14.05 -15.04
CA GLU A 69 -6.33 -13.92 -15.94
C GLU A 69 -6.95 -12.51 -15.91
N LEU A 70 -7.16 -11.95 -14.72
CA LEU A 70 -7.91 -10.70 -14.55
C LEU A 70 -7.01 -9.46 -14.48
N CYS A 71 -5.82 -9.61 -13.92
CA CYS A 71 -4.91 -8.54 -13.54
C CYS A 71 -3.45 -8.89 -13.90
N PRO A 72 -3.13 -9.17 -15.18
CA PRO A 72 -1.77 -9.54 -15.57
C PRO A 72 -0.79 -8.42 -15.17
N PRO A 73 0.43 -8.75 -14.71
CA PRO A 73 1.36 -7.77 -14.15
C PRO A 73 1.77 -6.69 -15.16
N ASP A 74 1.76 -7.03 -16.45
CA ASP A 74 2.08 -6.11 -17.56
C ASP A 74 0.89 -5.23 -17.98
N ASN A 75 -0.22 -5.25 -17.24
CA ASN A 75 -1.38 -4.45 -17.57
C ASN A 75 -1.07 -2.95 -17.44
N VAL A 76 -1.36 -2.19 -18.51
CA VAL A 76 -1.19 -0.74 -18.57
C VAL A 76 -1.91 0.02 -17.47
N ILE A 77 -2.94 -0.57 -16.85
CA ILE A 77 -3.66 0.03 -15.71
C ILE A 77 -2.77 0.20 -14.47
N PHE A 78 -1.74 -0.65 -14.32
CA PHE A 78 -0.78 -0.58 -13.22
C PHE A 78 0.32 0.46 -13.47
N GLN A 79 0.43 1.01 -14.69
CA GLN A 79 1.34 2.11 -14.98
C GLN A 79 0.79 3.43 -14.42
N LEU A 80 1.38 3.90 -13.32
CA LEU A 80 0.99 5.18 -12.70
C LEU A 80 1.14 6.37 -13.67
N VAL A 81 2.18 6.32 -14.50
CA VAL A 81 2.53 7.28 -15.54
C VAL A 81 3.19 6.55 -16.72
N PRO A 82 3.18 7.13 -17.93
CA PRO A 82 3.90 6.55 -19.07
C PRO A 82 5.41 6.38 -18.79
N PRO A 83 6.06 5.31 -19.29
CA PRO A 83 7.48 5.04 -18.99
C PRO A 83 8.44 6.17 -19.37
N ALA A 84 8.21 6.83 -20.52
CA ALA A 84 9.01 7.98 -20.94
C ALA A 84 8.89 9.16 -19.96
N PHE A 85 7.70 9.36 -19.39
CA PHE A 85 7.47 10.38 -18.36
C PHE A 85 8.16 10.02 -17.05
N GLU A 86 8.11 8.75 -16.66
CA GLU A 86 8.76 8.24 -15.45
C GLU A 86 10.27 8.47 -15.45
N ILE A 87 10.95 8.15 -16.55
CA ILE A 87 12.39 8.41 -16.70
C ILE A 87 12.70 9.89 -16.50
N HIS A 88 11.90 10.76 -17.13
CA HIS A 88 12.14 12.20 -17.07
C HIS A 88 11.89 12.79 -15.68
N ILE A 89 10.78 12.44 -15.03
CA ILE A 89 10.46 12.93 -13.68
C ILE A 89 11.44 12.39 -12.63
N THR A 90 11.89 11.14 -12.75
CA THR A 90 12.84 10.52 -11.83
C THR A 90 14.18 11.25 -11.87
N ARG A 91 14.65 11.61 -13.06
CA ARG A 91 15.85 12.43 -13.25
C ARG A 91 15.73 13.79 -12.57
N ILE A 92 14.64 14.53 -12.82
CA ILE A 92 14.42 15.84 -12.21
C ILE A 92 14.34 15.72 -10.68
N PHE A 93 13.61 14.74 -10.18
CA PHE A 93 13.36 14.58 -8.75
C PHE A 93 14.63 14.20 -7.97
N HIS A 94 15.39 13.21 -8.44
CA HIS A 94 16.57 12.71 -7.74
C HIS A 94 17.85 13.45 -8.11
N GLU A 95 18.10 13.73 -9.39
CA GLU A 95 19.39 14.29 -9.83
C GLU A 95 19.41 15.81 -9.76
N GLU A 96 18.33 16.48 -10.18
CA GLU A 96 18.29 17.95 -10.25
C GLU A 96 17.86 18.61 -8.93
N LEU A 97 16.92 17.99 -8.22
CA LEU A 97 16.38 18.51 -6.95
C LEU A 97 16.97 17.83 -5.71
N GLY A 98 17.65 16.68 -5.86
CA GLY A 98 18.26 15.94 -4.76
C GLY A 98 17.26 15.41 -3.74
N LEU A 99 16.00 15.18 -4.15
CA LEU A 99 14.93 14.71 -3.27
C LEU A 99 14.87 13.19 -3.23
N VAL A 100 14.41 12.66 -2.10
CA VAL A 100 14.08 11.24 -1.92
C VAL A 100 12.60 11.07 -1.63
N ARG A 101 12.08 9.84 -1.76
CA ARG A 101 10.63 9.61 -1.62
C ARG A 101 10.15 9.82 -0.19
N GLU A 102 11.03 9.60 0.78
CA GLU A 102 10.81 9.80 2.20
C GLU A 102 10.61 11.29 2.56
N ASP A 103 11.04 12.21 1.70
CA ASP A 103 10.82 13.64 1.90
C ASP A 103 9.35 14.05 1.65
N VAL A 104 8.55 13.18 1.03
CA VAL A 104 7.15 13.45 0.66
C VAL A 104 6.23 13.05 1.81
N ASN A 105 5.60 14.06 2.42
CA ASN A 105 4.59 13.92 3.46
C ASN A 105 3.45 14.92 3.23
N GLU A 106 2.42 14.92 4.09
CA GLU A 106 1.24 15.79 3.95
C GLU A 106 1.61 17.28 3.83
N ASP A 107 2.60 17.73 4.61
CA ASP A 107 3.04 19.13 4.65
C ASP A 107 3.93 19.49 3.44
N SER A 108 4.79 18.57 3.00
CA SER A 108 5.80 18.82 1.96
C SER A 108 5.33 18.52 0.54
N LEU A 109 4.27 17.72 0.37
CA LEU A 109 3.83 17.21 -0.93
C LEU A 109 3.56 18.32 -1.92
N TRP A 110 2.85 19.37 -1.51
CA TRP A 110 2.50 20.47 -2.42
C TRP A 110 3.70 21.34 -2.79
N ASP A 111 4.63 21.54 -1.84
CA ASP A 111 5.85 22.31 -2.09
C ASP A 111 6.79 21.56 -3.04
N ILE A 112 6.95 20.26 -2.83
CA ILE A 112 7.71 19.38 -3.71
C ILE A 112 7.05 19.33 -5.09
N TYR A 113 5.73 19.17 -5.16
CA TYR A 113 4.99 19.18 -6.42
C TYR A 113 5.25 20.47 -7.22
N ARG A 114 5.23 21.64 -6.57
CA ARG A 114 5.50 22.93 -7.23
C ARG A 114 6.94 23.03 -7.71
N LYS A 115 7.92 22.62 -6.89
CA LYS A 115 9.35 22.60 -7.27
C LYS A 115 9.58 21.74 -8.51
N VAL A 116 8.97 20.55 -8.56
CA VAL A 116 9.05 19.67 -9.73
C VAL A 116 8.34 20.32 -10.92
N LEU A 117 7.13 20.85 -10.75
CA LEU A 117 6.37 21.49 -11.81
C LEU A 117 7.12 22.66 -12.47
N ASP A 118 7.82 23.47 -11.68
CA ASP A 118 8.62 24.59 -12.20
C ASP A 118 9.82 24.14 -13.04
N ARG A 119 10.32 22.90 -12.86
CA ARG A 119 11.37 22.32 -13.72
C ARG A 119 10.84 21.74 -15.03
N PHE A 120 9.54 21.49 -15.13
CA PHE A 120 8.87 21.04 -16.34
C PHE A 120 8.40 22.20 -17.25
N ARG A 121 8.46 23.44 -16.74
CA ARG A 121 8.16 24.66 -17.50
C ARG A 121 9.38 25.16 -18.24
#